data_AF-A0A955ST67-F1
#
_entry.id   AF-A0A955ST67-F1
#
_cell.length_a   1.000
_cell.length_b   1.000
_cell.length_c   1.000
_cell.angle_alpha   90.00
_cell.angle_beta   90.00
_cell.angle_gamma   90.00
#
_symmetry.space_group_name_H-M   'P 1'
#
loop_
_entity.id
_entity.type
_entity.pdbx_description
1 polymer ?
#
loop_
_entity_poly.entity_id
_entity_poly.type
_entity_poly.pdbx_seq_one_letter_code
_entity_poly.pdbx_strand_id
1 'polypeptide(L)'
;MVSSGFRINRISLVFFLTLHSLVSSSPSVLAADKIGHDLSQVLSWLPPDTETIAVCSDFEIPSPATDEEEILIDLARLFRTFVTGFMAQEGDPRFNSLYGMRAKHAVFGARGFQDPKGFGLSLYEGAHVTCFETDMTPDRDNLFDEMAKDASRTIQIGGTQVFNYEMTLERDTWTYWVAWPKPHFLIIATNKDYLSQLLDRMNSEDRLDTLLPSLPEREYIDLESPIWAVRHYSKSNVEKDSTSPFAKERGGEDMVDSGAIGFVINLPKSQELEVQAIYLSKETGWINRIKEWLPGDLFETQPKFEQSSDGGVHVLKTSLEPIKDPGDYQIISHFLLWQIGLGVHL
;
A
#
# COMPACT_ATOMS: atom_id res chain seq x y z
N MET A 1 76.14 -49.58 29.09
CA MET A 1 74.71 -49.55 29.46
C MET A 1 74.03 -48.56 28.52
N VAL A 2 73.23 -49.12 27.60
CA VAL A 2 72.00 -48.62 26.95
C VAL A 2 71.86 -47.09 26.82
N SER A 3 72.08 -46.48 25.63
CA SER A 3 71.15 -46.34 24.46
C SER A 3 69.86 -45.59 24.81
N SER A 4 69.20 -44.76 23.99
CA SER A 4 69.32 -44.35 22.59
C SER A 4 68.17 -43.36 22.39
N GLY A 5 68.44 -42.14 21.90
CA GLY A 5 67.41 -41.16 21.55
C GLY A 5 67.33 -40.97 20.04
N PHE A 6 66.48 -41.75 19.36
CA PHE A 6 66.14 -41.54 17.95
C PHE A 6 64.69 -42.01 17.72
N ARG A 7 63.84 -41.14 17.18
CA ARG A 7 62.99 -41.41 15.99
C ARG A 7 62.10 -40.20 15.67
N ILE A 8 62.26 -39.74 14.43
CA ILE A 8 61.29 -38.93 13.68
C ILE A 8 60.09 -39.84 13.36
N ASN A 9 58.87 -39.32 13.40
CA ASN A 9 57.82 -39.76 12.48
C ASN A 9 56.85 -38.62 12.16
N ARG A 10 56.74 -38.35 10.86
CA ARG A 10 55.74 -37.51 10.21
C ARG A 10 54.36 -38.14 10.43
N ILE A 11 53.38 -37.36 10.87
CA ILE A 11 51.97 -37.67 10.67
C ILE A 11 51.35 -36.52 9.90
N SER A 12 50.93 -36.84 8.67
CA SER A 12 50.10 -36.00 7.83
C SER A 12 48.75 -35.76 8.50
N LEU A 13 48.40 -34.51 8.79
CA LEU A 13 47.04 -34.13 9.15
C LEU A 13 46.34 -33.67 7.88
N VAL A 14 45.44 -34.52 7.37
CA VAL A 14 44.59 -34.23 6.22
C VAL A 14 43.48 -33.28 6.66
N PHE A 15 43.36 -32.15 5.94
CA PHE A 15 42.27 -31.19 6.03
C PHE A 15 40.96 -31.82 5.56
N PHE A 16 39.92 -31.78 6.41
CA PHE A 16 38.52 -31.81 5.98
C PHE A 16 37.86 -30.52 6.47
N LEU A 17 37.95 -29.47 5.66
CA LEU A 17 37.06 -28.31 5.74
C LEU A 17 35.83 -28.65 4.91
N THR A 18 34.77 -29.13 5.55
CA THR A 18 33.43 -29.13 4.98
C THR A 18 32.98 -27.67 4.90
N LEU A 19 33.17 -27.04 3.75
CA LEU A 19 32.42 -25.84 3.36
C LEU A 19 30.93 -26.21 3.37
N HIS A 20 30.21 -25.89 4.44
CA HIS A 20 28.79 -25.62 4.30
C HIS A 20 28.70 -24.23 3.68
N SER A 21 28.38 -24.19 2.39
CA SER A 21 27.84 -22.99 1.77
C SER A 21 26.57 -22.62 2.53
N LEU A 22 26.68 -21.65 3.44
CA LEU A 22 25.54 -20.84 3.85
C LEU A 22 25.07 -20.12 2.59
N VAL A 23 24.13 -20.74 1.89
CA VAL A 23 23.27 -20.03 0.95
C VAL A 23 22.48 -19.07 1.83
N SER A 24 22.98 -17.84 1.93
CA SER A 24 22.17 -16.71 2.37
C SER A 24 21.02 -16.63 1.38
N SER A 25 19.86 -17.16 1.76
CA SER A 25 18.63 -16.91 1.02
C SER A 25 18.46 -15.40 0.93
N SER A 26 18.39 -14.89 -0.29
CA SER A 26 18.16 -13.46 -0.51
C SER A 26 16.87 -13.03 0.22
N PRO A 27 16.85 -11.85 0.85
CA PRO A 27 15.67 -11.33 1.56
C PRO A 27 14.37 -11.36 0.74
N SER A 28 14.48 -11.30 -0.59
CA SER A 28 13.36 -11.40 -1.54
C SER A 28 12.64 -12.76 -1.51
N VAL A 29 13.35 -13.87 -1.29
CA VAL A 29 12.76 -15.22 -1.28
C VAL A 29 11.93 -15.43 -0.01
N LEU A 30 12.43 -14.98 1.14
CA LEU A 30 11.72 -15.08 2.42
C LEU A 30 10.47 -14.19 2.51
N ALA A 31 10.42 -13.11 1.72
CA ALA A 31 9.24 -12.25 1.63
C ALA A 31 8.13 -12.91 0.80
N ALA A 32 8.46 -13.56 -0.32
CA ALA A 32 7.48 -14.21 -1.20
C ALA A 32 6.73 -15.38 -0.53
N ASP A 33 7.41 -16.13 0.34
CA ASP A 33 6.81 -17.26 1.06
C ASP A 33 5.68 -16.84 2.02
N LYS A 34 5.69 -15.58 2.51
CA LYS A 34 4.69 -15.08 3.48
C LYS A 34 3.41 -14.55 2.86
N ILE A 35 3.49 -13.93 1.67
CA ILE A 35 2.36 -13.24 1.02
C ILE A 35 1.71 -14.02 -0.12
N GLY A 36 2.26 -15.18 -0.46
CA GLY A 36 1.84 -15.96 -1.61
C GLY A 36 2.40 -15.41 -2.93
N HIS A 37 2.49 -16.30 -3.92
CA HIS A 37 3.12 -16.00 -5.21
C HIS A 37 2.44 -14.83 -5.94
N ASP A 38 1.10 -14.79 -5.96
CA ASP A 38 0.36 -13.80 -6.75
C ASP A 38 0.53 -12.39 -6.20
N LEU A 39 0.43 -12.20 -4.87
CA LEU A 39 0.65 -10.88 -4.26
C LEU A 39 2.10 -10.41 -4.42
N SER A 40 3.07 -11.31 -4.23
CA SER A 40 4.49 -11.00 -4.50
C SER A 40 4.71 -10.57 -5.95
N GLN A 41 3.98 -11.18 -6.89
CA GLN A 41 4.05 -10.85 -8.31
C GLN A 41 3.45 -9.47 -8.60
N VAL A 42 2.26 -9.16 -8.06
CA VAL A 42 1.63 -7.84 -8.25
C VAL A 42 2.53 -6.73 -7.70
N LEU A 43 3.12 -6.93 -6.52
CA LEU A 43 4.02 -5.96 -5.90
C LEU A 43 5.30 -5.74 -6.71
N SER A 44 5.73 -6.72 -7.52
CA SER A 44 6.90 -6.55 -8.39
C SER A 44 6.57 -5.78 -9.68
N TRP A 45 5.30 -5.65 -10.04
CA TRP A 45 4.87 -4.86 -11.19
C TRP A 45 4.79 -3.36 -10.89
N LEU A 46 4.72 -2.95 -9.63
CA LEU A 46 4.66 -1.54 -9.26
C LEU A 46 5.92 -0.79 -9.73
N PRO A 47 5.78 0.45 -10.24
CA PRO A 47 6.91 1.33 -10.53
C PRO A 47 7.84 1.50 -9.31
N PRO A 48 9.17 1.62 -9.51
CA PRO A 48 10.14 1.66 -8.42
C PRO A 48 10.08 2.95 -7.58
N ASP A 49 9.44 3.99 -8.09
CA ASP A 49 9.21 5.29 -7.43
C ASP A 49 7.80 5.40 -6.86
N THR A 50 7.10 4.28 -6.66
CA THR A 50 5.83 4.23 -5.92
C THR A 50 6.05 4.73 -4.49
N GLU A 51 5.26 5.70 -4.04
CA GLU A 51 5.35 6.27 -2.69
C GLU A 51 4.44 5.52 -1.72
N THR A 52 3.18 5.30 -2.11
CA THR A 52 2.17 4.59 -1.29
C THR A 52 1.84 3.25 -1.90
N ILE A 53 1.79 2.21 -1.07
CA ILE A 53 1.26 0.88 -1.39
C ILE A 53 0.19 0.54 -0.37
N ALA A 54 -0.99 0.10 -0.81
CA ALA A 54 -1.99 -0.47 0.08
C ALA A 54 -2.51 -1.79 -0.48
N VAL A 55 -2.75 -2.76 0.40
CA VAL A 55 -3.16 -4.11 0.04
C VAL A 55 -4.36 -4.52 0.86
N CYS A 56 -5.34 -5.14 0.21
CA CYS A 56 -6.39 -5.92 0.86
C CYS A 56 -6.40 -7.32 0.28
N SER A 57 -6.56 -8.33 1.12
CA SER A 57 -6.60 -9.74 0.75
C SER A 57 -7.90 -10.38 1.21
N ASP A 58 -8.37 -11.35 0.42
CA ASP A 58 -9.51 -12.21 0.74
C ASP A 58 -10.79 -11.45 1.14
N PHE A 59 -11.38 -10.75 0.18
CA PHE A 59 -12.59 -9.96 0.40
C PHE A 59 -13.52 -9.96 -0.81
N GLU A 60 -14.78 -9.62 -0.60
CA GLU A 60 -15.74 -9.35 -1.67
C GLU A 60 -15.69 -7.88 -2.05
N ILE A 61 -15.67 -7.59 -3.36
CA ILE A 61 -15.65 -6.21 -3.85
C ILE A 61 -16.88 -5.49 -3.30
N PRO A 62 -16.69 -4.42 -2.51
CA PRO A 62 -17.81 -3.72 -1.91
C PRO A 62 -18.59 -2.98 -3.00
N SER A 63 -19.91 -2.97 -2.86
CA SER A 63 -20.72 -1.96 -3.55
C SER A 63 -20.46 -0.59 -2.90
N PRO A 64 -20.75 0.51 -3.63
CA PRO A 64 -20.76 1.84 -3.06
C PRO A 64 -21.59 1.86 -1.77
N ALA A 65 -21.11 2.59 -0.78
CA ALA A 65 -21.88 2.79 0.44
C ALA A 65 -23.14 3.60 0.11
N THR A 66 -24.24 3.29 0.78
CA THR A 66 -25.39 4.19 0.83
C THR A 66 -25.14 5.29 1.86
N ASP A 67 -25.84 6.42 1.77
CA ASP A 67 -25.72 7.52 2.75
C ASP A 67 -25.86 7.06 4.21
N GLU A 68 -26.68 6.02 4.46
CA GLU A 68 -26.86 5.43 5.80
C GLU A 68 -25.66 4.53 6.21
N GLU A 69 -25.01 3.88 5.24
CA GLU A 69 -23.82 3.07 5.47
C GLU A 69 -22.55 3.92 5.62
N GLU A 70 -22.46 5.07 4.96
CA GLU A 70 -21.32 6.00 5.04
C GLU A 70 -21.03 6.48 6.47
N ILE A 71 -22.06 6.60 7.29
CA ILE A 71 -21.95 7.00 8.71
C ILE A 71 -21.29 5.88 9.54
N LEU A 72 -21.33 4.63 9.07
CA LEU A 72 -20.92 3.43 9.82
C LEU A 72 -19.87 2.58 9.08
N ILE A 73 -19.18 3.12 8.08
CA ILE A 73 -18.14 2.38 7.35
C ILE A 73 -17.06 1.95 8.34
N ASP A 74 -16.93 0.63 8.55
CA ASP A 74 -15.76 0.11 9.24
C ASP A 74 -14.50 0.38 8.41
N LEU A 75 -13.38 0.58 9.09
CA LEU A 75 -12.12 0.94 8.43
C LEU A 75 -11.70 -0.11 7.38
N ALA A 76 -12.03 -1.39 7.57
CA ALA A 76 -11.70 -2.43 6.61
C ALA A 76 -12.48 -2.25 5.29
N ARG A 77 -13.77 -1.90 5.35
CA ARG A 77 -14.58 -1.56 4.17
C ARG A 77 -14.05 -0.30 3.49
N LEU A 78 -13.61 0.70 4.25
CA LEU A 78 -12.98 1.90 3.67
C LEU A 78 -11.71 1.54 2.87
N PHE A 79 -10.81 0.76 3.47
CA PHE A 79 -9.61 0.29 2.77
C PHE A 79 -9.93 -0.54 1.53
N ARG A 80 -10.92 -1.45 1.62
CA ARG A 80 -11.35 -2.27 0.47
C ARG A 80 -11.90 -1.42 -0.67
N THR A 81 -12.74 -0.44 -0.35
CA THR A 81 -13.30 0.53 -1.30
C THR A 81 -12.16 1.31 -1.96
N PHE A 82 -11.21 1.75 -1.14
CA PHE A 82 -10.08 2.51 -1.60
C PHE A 82 -9.14 1.72 -2.53
N VAL A 83 -8.71 0.51 -2.15
CA VAL A 83 -7.79 -0.28 -2.99
C VAL A 83 -8.45 -0.77 -4.28
N THR A 84 -9.78 -0.81 -4.35
CA THR A 84 -10.55 -1.11 -5.56
C THR A 84 -10.83 0.14 -6.43
N GLY A 85 -10.50 1.33 -5.94
CA GLY A 85 -10.51 2.58 -6.67
C GLY A 85 -11.89 2.95 -7.21
N PHE A 86 -11.92 3.45 -8.45
CA PHE A 86 -13.16 3.87 -9.13
C PHE A 86 -14.22 2.78 -9.30
N MET A 87 -13.88 1.50 -9.09
CA MET A 87 -14.91 0.46 -9.06
C MET A 87 -15.88 0.68 -7.91
N ALA A 88 -15.38 0.82 -6.68
CA ALA A 88 -16.22 0.81 -5.49
C ALA A 88 -16.51 2.21 -4.95
N GLN A 89 -15.61 3.17 -5.15
CA GLN A 89 -15.70 4.48 -4.51
C GLN A 89 -16.82 5.35 -5.10
N GLU A 90 -16.99 5.34 -6.43
CA GLU A 90 -17.87 6.29 -7.13
C GLU A 90 -19.10 5.62 -7.76
N GLY A 91 -19.25 4.30 -7.58
CA GLY A 91 -20.39 3.55 -8.11
C GLY A 91 -20.51 3.59 -9.62
N ASP A 92 -19.39 3.65 -10.33
CA ASP A 92 -19.35 3.67 -11.79
C ASP A 92 -20.12 2.43 -12.31
N PRO A 93 -21.27 2.62 -12.99
CA PRO A 93 -22.16 1.53 -13.35
C PRO A 93 -21.50 0.42 -14.18
N ARG A 94 -20.39 0.74 -14.86
CA ARG A 94 -19.60 -0.21 -15.66
C ARG A 94 -18.98 -1.33 -14.83
N PHE A 95 -18.83 -1.13 -13.52
CA PHE A 95 -18.25 -2.13 -12.62
C PHE A 95 -19.31 -2.80 -11.72
N ASN A 96 -20.60 -2.50 -11.90
CA ASN A 96 -21.66 -3.05 -11.05
C ASN A 96 -21.71 -4.58 -11.04
N SER A 97 -21.36 -5.24 -12.15
CA SER A 97 -21.31 -6.69 -12.21
C SER A 97 -20.15 -7.30 -11.42
N LEU A 98 -19.18 -6.49 -10.99
CA LEU A 98 -18.03 -6.92 -10.20
C LEU A 98 -18.29 -6.85 -8.70
N TYR A 99 -19.34 -6.16 -8.24
CA TYR A 99 -19.67 -6.11 -6.82
C TYR A 99 -20.05 -7.48 -6.27
N GLY A 100 -19.62 -7.78 -5.06
CA GLY A 100 -19.78 -9.09 -4.43
C GLY A 100 -18.85 -10.17 -4.98
N MET A 101 -18.12 -9.91 -6.07
CA MET A 101 -17.11 -10.85 -6.56
C MET A 101 -15.93 -10.92 -5.60
N ARG A 102 -15.34 -12.12 -5.48
CA ARG A 102 -14.25 -12.35 -4.54
C ARG A 102 -12.91 -11.95 -5.15
N ALA A 103 -12.26 -10.98 -4.53
CA ALA A 103 -10.89 -10.60 -4.81
C ALA A 103 -9.95 -11.41 -3.89
N LYS A 104 -9.01 -12.12 -4.51
CA LYS A 104 -7.91 -12.76 -3.79
C LYS A 104 -7.01 -11.70 -3.15
N HIS A 105 -6.63 -10.71 -3.96
CA HIS A 105 -5.89 -9.54 -3.52
C HIS A 105 -6.33 -8.30 -4.32
N ALA A 106 -6.30 -7.13 -3.70
CA ALA A 106 -6.30 -5.85 -4.38
C ALA A 106 -5.12 -5.02 -3.89
N VAL A 107 -4.40 -4.40 -4.82
CA VAL A 107 -3.20 -3.61 -4.56
C VAL A 107 -3.36 -2.23 -5.16
N PHE A 108 -3.26 -1.22 -4.31
CA PHE A 108 -3.10 0.16 -4.71
C PHE A 108 -1.61 0.53 -4.70
N GLY A 109 -1.16 1.21 -5.73
CA GLY A 109 0.16 1.85 -5.76
C GLY A 109 0.04 3.26 -6.34
N ALA A 110 0.61 4.26 -5.68
CA ALA A 110 0.62 5.63 -6.19
C ALA A 110 1.84 6.44 -5.76
N ARG A 111 2.02 7.58 -6.45
CA ARG A 111 3.06 8.59 -6.21
C ARG A 111 2.55 9.97 -6.64
N GLY A 112 3.34 11.00 -6.38
CA GLY A 112 3.09 12.34 -6.94
C GLY A 112 1.74 12.92 -6.52
N PHE A 113 1.41 12.75 -5.24
CA PHE A 113 0.18 13.27 -4.64
C PHE A 113 0.07 14.79 -4.80
N GLN A 114 -1.15 15.26 -5.02
CA GLN A 114 -1.46 16.66 -5.25
C GLN A 114 -2.78 17.03 -4.57
N ASP A 115 -2.83 18.23 -4.00
CA ASP A 115 -4.07 18.75 -3.42
C ASP A 115 -5.17 18.91 -4.49
N PRO A 116 -6.43 18.63 -4.13
CA PRO A 116 -7.57 18.85 -5.01
C PRO A 116 -7.87 20.34 -5.18
N LYS A 117 -8.66 20.69 -6.20
CA LYS A 117 -9.15 22.04 -6.43
C LYS A 117 -10.32 22.40 -5.50
N GLY A 118 -10.11 22.36 -4.19
CA GLY A 118 -11.13 22.67 -3.19
C GLY A 118 -11.40 21.45 -2.32
N PHE A 119 -12.66 21.03 -2.23
CA PHE A 119 -13.02 19.83 -1.49
C PHE A 119 -12.86 18.58 -2.36
N GLY A 120 -12.52 17.46 -1.74
CA GLY A 120 -12.37 16.18 -2.42
C GLY A 120 -11.12 15.41 -2.01
N LEU A 121 -10.85 14.32 -2.72
CA LEU A 121 -9.66 13.51 -2.53
C LEU A 121 -8.43 14.09 -3.22
N SER A 122 -7.26 13.93 -2.60
CA SER A 122 -5.97 14.20 -3.24
C SER A 122 -5.85 13.49 -4.59
N LEU A 123 -5.39 14.22 -5.60
CA LEU A 123 -5.03 13.68 -6.89
C LEU A 123 -3.71 12.90 -6.78
N TYR A 124 -3.53 11.86 -7.59
CA TYR A 124 -2.31 11.07 -7.58
C TYR A 124 -2.04 10.40 -8.93
N GLU A 125 -0.79 9.99 -9.15
CA GLU A 125 -0.40 9.10 -10.23
C GLU A 125 -0.30 7.68 -9.71
N GLY A 126 -1.19 6.78 -10.12
CA GLY A 126 -1.20 5.43 -9.58
C GLY A 126 -2.04 4.43 -10.33
N ALA A 127 -2.14 3.24 -9.75
CA ALA A 127 -2.98 2.16 -10.22
C ALA A 127 -3.56 1.32 -9.07
N HIS A 128 -4.77 0.83 -9.30
CA HIS A 128 -5.48 -0.17 -8.53
C HIS A 128 -5.44 -1.47 -9.33
N VAL A 129 -4.86 -2.52 -8.77
CA VAL A 129 -4.76 -3.85 -9.38
C VAL A 129 -5.60 -4.81 -8.56
N THR A 130 -6.66 -5.35 -9.17
CA THR A 130 -7.53 -6.34 -8.53
C THR A 130 -7.27 -7.71 -9.14
N CYS A 131 -6.93 -8.67 -8.28
CA CYS A 131 -6.74 -10.08 -8.60
C CYS A 131 -7.98 -10.86 -8.13
N PHE A 132 -8.77 -11.35 -9.07
CA PHE A 132 -9.98 -12.13 -8.79
C PHE A 132 -9.64 -13.59 -8.48
N GLU A 133 -10.41 -14.21 -7.58
CA GLU A 133 -10.28 -15.65 -7.29
C GLU A 133 -10.70 -16.51 -8.49
N THR A 134 -11.69 -16.07 -9.25
CA THR A 134 -12.21 -16.76 -10.43
C THR A 134 -11.61 -16.23 -11.72
N ASP A 135 -11.52 -17.08 -12.75
CA ASP A 135 -11.18 -16.66 -14.11
C ASP A 135 -12.34 -15.85 -14.68
N MET A 136 -12.05 -14.60 -15.05
CA MET A 136 -13.06 -13.66 -15.53
C MET A 136 -13.23 -13.67 -17.05
N THR A 137 -12.52 -14.52 -17.79
CA THR A 137 -12.59 -14.59 -19.25
C THR A 137 -14.02 -14.67 -19.80
N PRO A 138 -14.94 -15.49 -19.24
CA PRO A 138 -16.32 -15.56 -19.73
C PRO A 138 -17.09 -14.23 -19.64
N ASP A 139 -16.84 -13.45 -18.59
CA ASP A 139 -17.52 -12.17 -18.34
C ASP A 139 -16.76 -10.99 -18.97
N ARG A 140 -15.46 -11.16 -19.20
CA ARG A 140 -14.55 -10.13 -19.71
C ARG A 140 -15.00 -9.57 -21.04
N ASP A 141 -15.37 -10.41 -22.01
CA ASP A 141 -15.67 -9.92 -23.36
C ASP A 141 -16.92 -9.03 -23.37
N ASN A 142 -17.95 -9.38 -22.59
CA ASN A 142 -19.13 -8.54 -22.41
C ASN A 142 -18.78 -7.23 -21.71
N LEU A 143 -18.02 -7.31 -20.61
CA LEU A 143 -17.53 -6.12 -19.88
C LEU A 143 -16.68 -5.22 -20.78
N PHE A 144 -15.84 -5.78 -21.66
CA PHE A 144 -15.02 -5.06 -22.62
C PHE A 144 -15.86 -4.33 -23.65
N ASP A 145 -16.86 -5.02 -24.21
CA ASP A 145 -17.77 -4.43 -25.17
C ASP A 145 -18.58 -3.29 -24.54
N GLU A 146 -18.96 -3.40 -23.27
CA GLU A 146 -19.61 -2.33 -22.52
C GLU A 146 -18.64 -1.16 -22.23
N MET A 147 -17.45 -1.46 -21.72
CA MET A 147 -16.40 -0.47 -21.47
C MET A 147 -16.06 0.31 -22.74
N ALA A 148 -15.95 -0.35 -23.89
CA ALA A 148 -15.59 0.27 -25.16
C ALA A 148 -16.63 1.28 -25.65
N LYS A 149 -17.93 1.09 -25.35
CA LYS A 149 -19.00 1.99 -25.81
C LYS A 149 -18.88 3.39 -25.23
N ASP A 150 -18.49 3.49 -23.96
CA ASP A 150 -18.44 4.75 -23.22
C ASP A 150 -17.01 5.29 -23.08
N ALA A 151 -16.02 4.59 -23.63
CA ALA A 151 -14.63 5.01 -23.58
C ALA A 151 -14.43 6.28 -24.42
N SER A 152 -13.84 7.30 -23.81
CA SER A 152 -13.44 8.52 -24.54
C SER A 152 -12.41 8.18 -25.61
N ARG A 153 -11.51 7.23 -25.29
CA ARG A 153 -10.49 6.69 -26.21
C ARG A 153 -10.19 5.24 -25.89
N THR A 154 -9.83 4.49 -26.91
CA THR A 154 -9.24 3.15 -26.79
C THR A 154 -7.85 3.17 -27.39
N ILE A 155 -6.85 2.74 -26.62
CA ILE A 155 -5.46 2.69 -27.06
C ILE A 155 -4.84 1.32 -26.78
N GLN A 156 -3.63 1.11 -27.27
CA GLN A 156 -2.82 -0.06 -26.98
C GLN A 156 -1.59 0.36 -26.18
N ILE A 157 -1.33 -0.31 -25.06
CA ILE A 157 -0.13 -0.13 -24.24
C ILE A 157 0.46 -1.52 -23.98
N GLY A 158 1.70 -1.77 -24.41
CA GLY A 158 2.35 -3.07 -24.20
C GLY A 158 1.55 -4.27 -24.77
N GLY A 159 0.81 -4.07 -25.87
CA GLY A 159 -0.08 -5.09 -26.46
C GLY A 159 -1.40 -5.32 -25.71
N THR A 160 -1.65 -4.57 -24.64
CA THR A 160 -2.91 -4.58 -23.89
C THR A 160 -3.83 -3.47 -24.38
N GLN A 161 -5.09 -3.81 -24.65
CA GLN A 161 -6.13 -2.82 -24.92
C GLN A 161 -6.47 -2.06 -23.65
N VAL A 162 -6.49 -0.72 -23.74
CA VAL A 162 -6.75 0.17 -22.62
C VAL A 162 -7.85 1.15 -22.98
N PHE A 163 -8.84 1.27 -22.11
CA PHE A 163 -9.96 2.20 -22.23
C PHE A 163 -9.70 3.43 -21.37
N ASN A 164 -9.96 4.62 -21.92
CA ASN A 164 -9.78 5.89 -21.24
C ASN A 164 -11.12 6.51 -20.93
N TYR A 165 -11.23 7.04 -19.72
CA TYR A 165 -12.40 7.73 -19.24
C TYR A 165 -11.99 9.02 -18.54
N GLU A 166 -12.93 9.96 -18.53
CA GLU A 166 -12.85 11.19 -17.77
C GLU A 166 -14.12 11.30 -16.94
N MET A 167 -13.98 11.68 -15.67
CA MET A 167 -15.10 12.05 -14.81
C MET A 167 -14.75 13.33 -14.07
N THR A 168 -15.76 14.12 -13.71
CA THR A 168 -15.56 15.29 -12.85
C THR A 168 -16.14 14.96 -11.49
N LEU A 169 -15.28 14.99 -10.47
CA LEU A 169 -15.66 14.85 -9.07
C LEU A 169 -15.32 16.17 -8.38
N GLU A 170 -16.31 16.75 -7.69
CA GLU A 170 -16.20 18.10 -7.14
C GLU A 170 -15.74 19.12 -8.19
N ARG A 171 -14.49 19.59 -8.08
CA ARG A 171 -13.88 20.58 -8.98
C ARG A 171 -12.70 20.02 -9.78
N ASP A 172 -12.45 18.73 -9.66
CA ASP A 172 -11.35 18.05 -10.32
C ASP A 172 -11.84 17.15 -11.44
N THR A 173 -11.09 17.15 -12.53
CA THR A 173 -11.31 16.22 -13.64
C THR A 173 -10.34 15.06 -13.45
N TRP A 174 -10.89 13.89 -13.16
CA TRP A 174 -10.17 12.65 -13.07
C TRP A 174 -10.13 11.98 -14.43
N THR A 175 -8.92 11.69 -14.90
CA THR A 175 -8.70 10.80 -16.03
C THR A 175 -8.26 9.45 -15.50
N TYR A 176 -8.90 8.38 -15.99
CA TYR A 176 -8.48 7.03 -15.64
C TYR A 176 -8.45 6.10 -16.84
N TRP A 177 -7.70 5.02 -16.68
CA TRP A 177 -7.33 4.07 -17.70
C TRP A 177 -7.61 2.67 -17.18
N VAL A 178 -8.45 1.93 -17.90
CA VAL A 178 -8.87 0.58 -17.52
C VAL A 178 -8.22 -0.42 -18.46
N ALA A 179 -7.56 -1.42 -17.89
CA ALA A 179 -6.86 -2.48 -18.61
C ALA A 179 -7.14 -3.84 -17.97
N TRP A 180 -7.24 -4.89 -18.80
CA TRP A 180 -7.43 -6.28 -18.35
C TRP A 180 -6.39 -7.19 -19.00
N PRO A 181 -5.11 -7.08 -18.59
CA PRO A 181 -4.00 -7.73 -19.28
C PRO A 181 -4.00 -9.26 -19.16
N LYS A 182 -4.64 -9.81 -18.12
CA LYS A 182 -4.70 -11.26 -17.86
C LYS A 182 -6.08 -11.63 -17.31
N PRO A 183 -6.54 -12.89 -17.49
CA PRO A 183 -7.88 -13.32 -17.09
C PRO A 183 -8.32 -12.93 -15.67
N HIS A 184 -7.41 -13.00 -14.70
CA HIS A 184 -7.71 -12.71 -13.29
C HIS A 184 -7.42 -11.27 -12.85
N PHE A 185 -6.94 -10.40 -13.74
CA PHE A 185 -6.38 -9.10 -13.35
C PHE A 185 -7.09 -7.95 -14.07
N LEU A 186 -7.74 -7.10 -13.28
CA LEU A 186 -8.24 -5.80 -13.69
C LEU A 186 -7.33 -4.71 -13.12
N ILE A 187 -6.97 -3.75 -13.95
CA ILE A 187 -6.15 -2.60 -13.57
C ILE A 187 -6.91 -1.32 -13.91
N ILE A 188 -7.00 -0.42 -12.93
CA ILE A 188 -7.52 0.94 -13.10
C ILE A 188 -6.44 1.91 -12.68
N ALA A 189 -5.98 2.77 -13.59
CA ALA A 189 -4.89 3.70 -13.32
C ALA A 189 -5.32 5.14 -13.56
N THR A 190 -4.88 6.06 -12.69
CA THR A 190 -5.13 7.51 -12.83
C THR A 190 -4.11 8.19 -13.74
N ASN A 191 -3.02 7.49 -14.08
CA ASN A 191 -1.94 8.03 -14.90
C ASN A 191 -1.50 7.00 -15.96
N LYS A 192 -1.41 7.46 -17.21
CA LYS A 192 -1.07 6.62 -18.37
C LYS A 192 0.36 6.07 -18.29
N ASP A 193 1.31 6.89 -17.87
CA ASP A 193 2.72 6.50 -17.82
C ASP A 193 2.98 5.52 -16.67
N TYR A 194 2.27 5.69 -15.55
CA TYR A 194 2.26 4.73 -14.45
C TYR A 194 1.71 3.37 -14.91
N LEU A 195 0.58 3.35 -15.62
CA LEU A 195 0.02 2.14 -16.21
C LEU A 195 0.98 1.48 -17.21
N SER A 196 1.63 2.27 -18.08
CA SER A 196 2.59 1.73 -19.05
C SER A 196 3.75 1.04 -18.36
N GLN A 197 4.34 1.66 -17.33
CA GLN A 197 5.42 1.05 -16.56
C GLN A 197 4.98 -0.24 -15.88
N LEU A 198 3.77 -0.26 -15.31
CA LEU A 198 3.22 -1.44 -14.66
C LEU A 198 3.01 -2.59 -15.67
N LEU A 199 2.41 -2.32 -16.83
CA LEU A 199 2.20 -3.31 -17.89
C LEU A 199 3.53 -3.83 -18.47
N ASP A 200 4.51 -2.95 -18.66
CA ASP A 200 5.85 -3.33 -19.14
C ASP A 200 6.55 -4.26 -18.13
N ARG A 201 6.44 -3.97 -16.82
CA ARG A 201 6.97 -4.83 -15.76
C ARG A 201 6.22 -6.16 -15.66
N MET A 202 4.91 -6.15 -15.87
CA MET A 202 4.09 -7.36 -15.89
C MET A 202 4.46 -8.33 -17.02
N ASN A 203 4.99 -7.81 -18.12
CA ASN A 203 5.46 -8.58 -19.28
C ASN A 203 6.96 -8.92 -19.25
N SER A 204 7.72 -8.42 -18.26
CA SER A 204 9.16 -8.64 -18.15
C SER A 204 9.47 -9.80 -17.20
N GLU A 205 10.15 -10.83 -17.69
CA GLU A 205 10.59 -11.98 -16.88
C GLU A 205 11.73 -11.60 -15.90
N ASP A 206 12.46 -10.51 -16.17
CA ASP A 206 13.69 -10.13 -15.47
C ASP A 206 13.49 -9.17 -14.27
N ARG A 207 12.26 -8.79 -13.93
CA ARG A 207 11.98 -7.73 -12.94
C ARG A 207 11.20 -8.24 -11.72
N LEU A 208 11.89 -9.00 -10.88
CA LEU A 208 11.39 -9.45 -9.58
C LEU A 208 11.81 -8.55 -8.40
N ASP A 209 12.58 -7.49 -8.66
CA ASP A 209 12.92 -6.52 -7.62
C ASP A 209 11.67 -5.69 -7.30
N THR A 210 11.00 -6.11 -6.22
CA THR A 210 9.92 -5.36 -5.56
C THR A 210 10.53 -4.16 -4.83
N LEU A 211 9.73 -3.09 -4.66
CA LEU A 211 10.16 -1.93 -3.87
C LEU A 211 10.30 -2.28 -2.38
N LEU A 212 9.41 -3.14 -1.87
CA LEU A 212 9.25 -3.43 -0.44
C LEU A 212 10.54 -3.86 0.29
N PRO A 213 11.40 -4.76 -0.22
CA PRO A 213 12.61 -5.18 0.49
C PRO A 213 13.64 -4.06 0.71
N SER A 214 13.53 -2.95 -0.05
CA SER A 214 14.45 -1.81 0.06
C SER A 214 13.94 -0.70 1.00
N LEU A 215 12.67 -0.77 1.41
CA LEU A 215 12.03 0.25 2.23
C LEU A 215 12.43 0.10 3.72
N PRO A 216 12.86 1.18 4.41
CA PRO A 216 13.04 1.17 5.86
C PRO A 216 11.79 0.72 6.64
N GLU A 217 10.61 0.98 6.09
CA GLU A 217 9.30 0.66 6.66
C GLU A 217 9.02 -0.85 6.68
N ARG A 218 9.78 -1.64 5.90
CA ARG A 218 9.49 -3.06 5.62
C ARG A 218 9.33 -3.92 6.88
N GLU A 219 10.13 -3.67 7.91
CA GLU A 219 10.10 -4.46 9.15
C GLU A 219 8.82 -4.23 9.98
N TYR A 220 8.10 -3.14 9.71
CA TYR A 220 6.87 -2.76 10.40
C TYR A 220 5.60 -3.20 9.64
N ILE A 221 5.74 -3.68 8.41
CA ILE A 221 4.62 -4.19 7.62
C ILE A 221 4.32 -5.63 8.05
N ASP A 222 3.12 -5.83 8.60
CA ASP A 222 2.59 -7.16 8.87
C ASP A 222 1.99 -7.75 7.59
N LEU A 223 2.81 -8.52 6.89
CA LEU A 223 2.42 -9.18 5.65
C LEU A 223 1.37 -10.29 5.84
N GLU A 224 1.10 -10.73 7.07
CA GLU A 224 0.05 -11.71 7.37
C GLU A 224 -1.30 -11.02 7.66
N SER A 225 -1.31 -9.71 7.89
CA SER A 225 -2.53 -8.93 8.04
C SER A 225 -3.31 -8.91 6.72
N PRO A 226 -4.65 -9.11 6.75
CA PRO A 226 -5.48 -9.08 5.54
C PRO A 226 -5.48 -7.71 4.88
N ILE A 227 -5.25 -6.64 5.64
CA ILE A 227 -5.17 -5.29 5.14
C ILE A 227 -3.91 -4.63 5.71
N TRP A 228 -3.09 -4.07 4.84
CA TRP A 228 -1.96 -3.24 5.24
C TRP A 228 -1.70 -2.14 4.22
N ALA A 229 -1.10 -1.04 4.67
CA ALA A 229 -0.66 0.03 3.81
C ALA A 229 0.68 0.58 4.30
N VAL A 230 1.48 1.08 3.37
CA VAL A 230 2.72 1.79 3.64
C VAL A 230 2.80 2.99 2.73
N ARG A 231 3.25 4.11 3.28
CA ARG A 231 3.72 5.24 2.50
C ARG A 231 5.14 5.57 2.87
N HIS A 232 6.00 5.59 1.87
CA HIS A 232 7.33 6.18 1.97
C HIS A 232 7.23 7.67 1.65
N TYR A 233 7.65 8.53 2.57
CA TYR A 233 7.55 9.97 2.36
C TYR A 233 8.66 10.47 1.45
N SER A 234 8.29 10.93 0.27
CA SER A 234 9.21 11.59 -0.64
C SER A 234 9.34 13.08 -0.33
N LYS A 235 10.54 13.62 -0.52
CA LYS A 235 10.80 15.06 -0.54
C LYS A 235 10.54 15.69 -1.90
N SER A 236 10.17 14.89 -2.91
CA SER A 236 9.71 15.40 -4.19
C SER A 236 8.27 15.89 -4.10
N ASN A 237 7.94 16.97 -4.81
CA ASN A 237 6.58 17.51 -4.93
C ASN A 237 5.90 17.91 -3.61
N VAL A 238 6.67 18.15 -2.54
CA VAL A 238 6.16 18.57 -1.23
C VAL A 238 5.30 19.83 -1.32
N GLU A 239 5.61 20.71 -2.26
CA GLU A 239 4.85 21.95 -2.49
C GLU A 239 3.45 21.75 -3.08
N LYS A 240 3.12 20.53 -3.52
CA LYS A 240 1.79 20.20 -4.06
C LYS A 240 1.04 19.21 -3.18
N ASP A 241 1.73 18.59 -2.23
CA ASP A 241 1.20 17.52 -1.39
C ASP A 241 1.09 18.00 0.05
N SER A 242 -0.08 18.53 0.43
CA SER A 242 -0.33 18.96 1.79
C SER A 242 -0.33 17.82 2.81
N THR A 243 -0.46 16.57 2.35
CA THR A 243 -0.41 15.38 3.21
C THR A 243 1.03 15.02 3.60
N SER A 244 2.02 15.60 2.93
CA SER A 244 3.43 15.40 3.22
C SER A 244 3.81 15.98 4.59
N PRO A 245 4.56 15.24 5.44
CA PRO A 245 5.09 15.77 6.69
C PRO A 245 6.16 16.86 6.49
N PHE A 246 6.63 17.03 5.25
CA PHE A 246 7.58 18.08 4.88
C PHE A 246 6.88 19.41 4.51
N ALA A 247 5.56 19.41 4.32
CA ALA A 247 4.80 20.58 3.87
C ALA A 247 4.64 21.62 4.99
N LYS A 248 5.00 22.88 4.70
CA LYS A 248 4.92 24.01 5.65
C LYS A 248 3.50 24.50 5.91
N GLU A 249 2.57 24.20 5.00
CA GLU A 249 1.19 24.67 5.07
C GLU A 249 0.41 24.01 6.22
N ARG A 250 0.97 22.95 6.80
CA ARG A 250 0.43 22.17 7.91
C ARG A 250 0.52 22.91 9.25
N GLY A 251 -0.17 24.03 9.43
CA GLY A 251 -0.28 24.67 10.75
C GLY A 251 0.95 25.45 11.23
N GLY A 252 1.87 25.80 10.32
CA GLY A 252 3.03 26.67 10.58
C GLY A 252 4.38 25.96 10.51
N GLU A 253 5.48 26.71 10.61
CA GLU A 253 6.85 26.17 10.52
C GLU A 253 7.16 25.12 11.61
N ASP A 254 6.45 25.18 12.73
CA ASP A 254 6.61 24.26 13.87
C ASP A 254 6.03 22.86 13.64
N MET A 255 5.45 22.58 12.46
CA MET A 255 4.78 21.33 12.14
C MET A 255 5.40 20.59 10.95
N VAL A 256 6.62 20.99 10.58
CA VAL A 256 7.43 20.26 9.61
C VAL A 256 8.24 19.20 10.36
N ASP A 257 8.13 17.95 9.93
CA ASP A 257 9.05 16.88 10.34
C ASP A 257 10.05 16.63 9.20
N SER A 258 11.24 17.22 9.32
CA SER A 258 12.28 17.11 8.29
C SER A 258 12.95 15.73 8.25
N GLY A 259 12.75 14.94 9.31
CA GLY A 259 13.26 13.59 9.51
C GLY A 259 12.25 12.47 9.24
N ALA A 260 11.04 12.80 8.78
CA ALA A 260 10.03 11.81 8.42
C ALA A 260 10.56 10.79 7.39
N ILE A 261 10.20 9.52 7.59
CA ILE A 261 10.60 8.39 6.74
C ILE A 261 9.37 7.83 6.04
N GLY A 262 8.38 7.40 6.81
CA GLY A 262 7.17 6.79 6.26
C GLY A 262 6.08 6.56 7.30
N PHE A 263 4.99 5.95 6.84
CA PHE A 263 3.86 5.56 7.65
C PHE A 263 3.39 4.16 7.26
N VAL A 264 3.09 3.31 8.23
CA VAL A 264 2.59 1.95 8.03
C VAL A 264 1.27 1.79 8.76
N ILE A 265 0.35 1.07 8.14
CA ILE A 265 -0.94 0.67 8.71
C ILE A 265 -1.05 -0.83 8.58
N ASN A 266 -1.36 -1.53 9.65
CA ASN A 266 -1.75 -2.94 9.64
C ASN A 266 -3.11 -3.11 10.30
N LEU A 267 -4.01 -3.81 9.63
CA LEU A 267 -5.34 -4.17 10.12
C LEU A 267 -5.41 -5.69 10.23
N PRO A 268 -5.24 -6.26 11.43
CA PRO A 268 -5.27 -7.69 11.65
C PRO A 268 -6.66 -8.28 11.40
N LYS A 269 -6.72 -9.60 11.20
CA LYS A 269 -7.97 -10.33 10.94
C LYS A 269 -8.88 -10.47 12.18
N SER A 270 -8.39 -10.14 13.38
CA SER A 270 -9.13 -10.37 14.62
C SER A 270 -10.39 -9.50 14.70
N GLN A 271 -11.40 -9.99 15.43
CA GLN A 271 -12.63 -9.24 15.73
C GLN A 271 -12.39 -8.05 16.69
N GLU A 272 -11.16 -7.90 17.17
CA GLU A 272 -10.72 -6.76 17.94
C GLU A 272 -10.27 -5.72 16.92
N LEU A 273 -10.94 -4.56 16.89
CA LEU A 273 -10.75 -3.45 15.93
C LEU A 273 -9.38 -2.75 16.05
N GLU A 274 -8.33 -3.48 16.42
CA GLU A 274 -7.00 -2.98 16.68
C GLU A 274 -6.32 -2.60 15.36
N VAL A 275 -6.46 -1.34 14.97
CA VAL A 275 -5.67 -0.74 13.90
C VAL A 275 -4.27 -0.46 14.43
N GLN A 276 -3.23 -1.01 13.80
CA GLN A 276 -1.84 -0.65 14.08
C GLN A 276 -1.38 0.39 13.07
N ALA A 277 -1.42 1.65 13.45
CA ALA A 277 -0.74 2.73 12.73
C ALA A 277 0.69 2.84 13.26
N ILE A 278 1.68 3.12 12.40
CA ILE A 278 3.09 3.28 12.76
C ILE A 278 3.66 4.42 11.92
N TYR A 279 3.95 5.55 12.57
CA TYR A 279 4.73 6.63 11.96
C TYR A 279 6.22 6.38 12.19
N LEU A 280 7.08 6.68 11.21
CA LEU A 280 8.53 6.55 11.29
C LEU A 280 9.19 7.91 11.03
N SER A 281 10.02 8.37 11.98
CA SER A 281 10.80 9.61 11.83
C SER A 281 12.10 9.61 12.61
N LYS A 282 13.10 10.34 12.09
CA LYS A 282 14.38 10.63 12.75
C LYS A 282 14.33 11.76 13.77
N GLU A 283 13.23 12.51 13.84
CA GLU A 283 13.12 13.65 14.76
C GLU A 283 12.62 13.24 16.15
N THR A 284 13.48 13.45 17.14
CA THR A 284 13.20 13.20 18.55
C THR A 284 12.31 14.30 19.14
N GLY A 285 11.00 14.17 18.95
CA GLY A 285 10.02 15.10 19.52
C GLY A 285 8.67 15.09 18.81
N TRP A 286 8.64 14.58 17.58
CA TRP A 286 7.44 14.55 16.77
C TRP A 286 6.28 13.76 17.41
N ILE A 287 6.61 12.73 18.18
CA ILE A 287 5.61 11.94 18.94
C ILE A 287 4.75 12.79 19.89
N ASN A 288 5.32 13.83 20.51
CA ASN A 288 4.56 14.70 21.40
C ASN A 288 3.62 15.62 20.60
N ARG A 289 4.04 16.04 19.40
CA ARG A 289 3.20 16.84 18.50
C ARG A 289 2.04 16.03 17.92
N ILE A 290 2.27 14.76 17.56
CA ILE A 290 1.17 13.88 17.12
C ILE A 290 0.16 13.67 18.26
N LYS A 291 0.61 13.51 19.50
CA LYS A 291 -0.27 13.40 20.67
C LYS A 291 -1.14 14.63 20.90
N GLU A 292 -0.66 15.82 20.56
CA GLU A 292 -1.45 17.05 20.63
C GLU A 292 -2.51 17.12 19.51
N TRP A 293 -2.27 16.45 18.39
CA TRP A 293 -3.16 16.42 17.23
C TRP A 293 -4.25 15.36 17.31
N LEU A 294 -3.97 14.20 17.90
CA LEU A 294 -4.98 13.19 18.16
C LEU A 294 -5.76 13.62 19.40
N PRO A 295 -7.02 14.09 19.26
CA PRO A 295 -7.77 14.56 20.41
C PRO A 295 -7.99 13.35 21.33
N GLY A 296 -7.37 13.39 22.51
CA GLY A 296 -7.34 12.25 23.42
C GLY A 296 -8.72 11.83 23.93
N ASP A 297 -9.74 12.65 23.72
CA ASP A 297 -11.15 12.42 24.02
C ASP A 297 -11.90 11.62 22.94
N LEU A 298 -11.34 11.44 21.73
CA LEU A 298 -11.96 10.62 20.67
C LEU A 298 -11.88 9.11 20.91
N PHE A 299 -11.11 8.68 21.91
CA PHE A 299 -10.81 7.26 22.10
C PHE A 299 -11.34 6.74 23.43
N GLU A 300 -11.96 5.56 23.40
CA GLU A 300 -12.34 4.81 24.60
C GLU A 300 -11.14 4.55 25.52
N THR A 301 -10.02 4.22 24.89
CA THR A 301 -8.73 3.99 25.51
C THR A 301 -7.72 4.90 24.86
N GLN A 302 -6.88 5.53 25.68
CA GLN A 302 -5.81 6.39 25.16
C GLN A 302 -4.96 5.58 24.18
N PRO A 303 -4.70 6.10 22.96
CA PRO A 303 -3.76 5.50 22.05
C PRO A 303 -2.48 5.12 22.79
N LYS A 304 -2.06 3.86 22.67
CA LYS A 304 -0.74 3.47 23.13
C LYS A 304 0.29 4.13 22.22
N PHE A 305 1.44 4.48 22.78
CA PHE A 305 2.50 5.15 22.08
C PHE A 305 3.82 4.54 22.53
N GLU A 306 4.43 3.75 21.67
CA GLU A 306 5.67 3.03 21.96
C GLU A 306 6.81 3.60 21.13
N GLN A 307 7.76 4.27 21.77
CA GLN A 307 8.97 4.75 21.10
C GLN A 307 10.03 3.63 21.10
N SER A 308 10.53 3.27 19.91
CA SER A 308 11.63 2.31 19.81
C SER A 308 12.95 2.88 20.34
N SER A 309 13.78 2.01 20.91
CA SER A 309 15.02 2.36 21.63
C SER A 309 16.28 2.41 20.74
N ASP A 310 16.16 2.01 19.48
CA ASP A 310 17.21 1.94 18.48
C ASP A 310 17.30 3.23 17.65
N GLY A 311 18.05 4.20 18.18
CA GLY A 311 18.96 5.00 17.37
C GLY A 311 18.40 5.92 16.27
N GLY A 312 17.13 6.33 16.33
CA GLY A 312 16.60 7.42 15.51
C GLY A 312 15.44 7.08 14.60
N VAL A 313 14.57 6.12 14.94
CA VAL A 313 13.23 6.00 14.35
C VAL A 313 12.20 5.96 15.46
N HIS A 314 11.36 6.99 15.54
CA HIS A 314 10.23 7.03 16.46
C HIS A 314 9.07 6.26 15.84
N VAL A 315 8.72 5.13 16.44
CA VAL A 315 7.53 4.34 16.12
C VAL A 315 6.35 4.94 16.90
N LEU A 316 5.19 5.03 16.28
CA LEU A 316 3.96 5.45 16.93
C LEU A 316 2.92 4.35 16.78
N LYS A 317 2.98 3.29 17.61
CA LYS A 317 2.00 2.20 17.54
C LYS A 317 0.72 2.54 18.31
N THR A 318 -0.32 2.97 17.61
CA THR A 318 -1.66 3.09 18.18
C THR A 318 -2.41 1.77 18.02
N SER A 319 -3.24 1.43 19.00
CA SER A 319 -4.18 0.31 19.01
C SER A 319 -5.54 0.92 19.29
N LEU A 320 -6.46 0.89 18.32
CA LEU A 320 -7.79 1.48 18.49
C LEU A 320 -8.75 0.40 18.99
N GLU A 321 -9.35 0.60 20.16
CA GLU A 321 -10.48 -0.23 20.60
C GLU A 321 -11.76 0.21 19.87
N PRO A 322 -12.83 -0.61 19.88
CA PRO A 322 -14.10 -0.24 19.26
C PRO A 322 -14.54 1.15 19.70
N ILE A 323 -14.82 2.02 18.74
CA ILE A 323 -15.14 3.42 19.00
C ILE A 323 -16.59 3.55 19.46
N LYS A 324 -16.86 4.37 20.49
CA LYS A 324 -18.21 4.58 21.07
C LYS A 324 -19.18 5.29 20.13
N ASP A 325 -18.66 6.27 19.40
CA ASP A 325 -19.44 7.15 18.55
C ASP A 325 -19.04 6.93 17.07
N PRO A 326 -19.99 6.61 16.18
CA PRO A 326 -19.77 6.62 14.74
C PRO A 326 -19.03 7.85 14.20
N GLY A 327 -19.25 9.03 14.78
CA GLY A 327 -18.57 10.27 14.36
C GLY A 327 -17.05 10.24 14.52
N ASP A 328 -16.54 9.51 15.51
CA ASP A 328 -15.11 9.42 15.80
C ASP A 328 -14.39 8.49 14.80
N TYR A 329 -15.09 7.50 14.20
CA TYR A 329 -14.55 6.67 13.11
C TYR A 329 -14.14 7.51 11.91
N GLN A 330 -14.93 8.53 11.56
CA GLN A 330 -14.65 9.38 10.40
C GLN A 330 -13.35 10.14 10.60
N ILE A 331 -13.13 10.71 11.79
CA ILE A 331 -11.91 11.49 12.10
C ILE A 331 -10.66 10.62 11.98
N ILE A 332 -10.68 9.43 12.58
CA ILE A 332 -9.56 8.49 12.54
C ILE A 332 -9.32 7.98 11.13
N SER A 333 -10.38 7.60 10.44
CA SER A 333 -10.29 7.10 9.06
C SER A 333 -9.70 8.15 8.14
N HIS A 334 -10.16 9.40 8.24
CA HIS A 334 -9.59 10.52 7.51
C HIS A 334 -8.13 10.75 7.88
N PHE A 335 -7.77 10.70 9.17
CA PHE A 335 -6.37 10.83 9.59
C PHE A 335 -5.48 9.75 8.97
N LEU A 336 -5.91 8.48 9.02
CA LEU A 336 -5.16 7.35 8.48
C LEU A 336 -5.00 7.43 6.96
N LEU A 337 -6.09 7.71 6.23
CA LEU A 337 -6.08 7.92 4.78
C LEU A 337 -5.17 9.09 4.40
N TRP A 338 -5.25 10.19 5.15
CA TRP A 338 -4.40 11.36 4.94
C TRP A 338 -2.91 11.03 5.13
N GLN A 339 -2.52 10.23 6.14
CA GLN A 339 -1.12 9.80 6.31
C GLN A 339 -0.60 8.98 5.11
N ILE A 340 -1.46 8.23 4.41
CA ILE A 340 -1.08 7.46 3.22
C ILE A 340 -1.28 8.23 1.89
N GLY A 341 -1.49 9.54 1.95
CA GLY A 341 -1.56 10.43 0.77
C GLY A 341 -2.96 10.65 0.21
N LEU A 342 -3.99 10.14 0.89
CA LEU A 342 -5.36 10.15 0.42
C LEU A 342 -6.19 11.12 1.24
N GLY A 343 -5.67 12.35 1.33
CA GLY A 343 -6.32 13.37 2.11
C GLY A 343 -7.72 13.67 1.57
N VAL A 344 -8.71 13.65 2.45
CA VAL A 344 -10.01 14.27 2.20
C VAL A 344 -9.88 15.73 2.61
N HIS A 345 -9.98 16.63 1.64
CA HIS A 345 -10.03 18.06 1.88
C HIS A 345 -11.51 18.45 2.09
N LEU A 346 -11.83 18.93 3.28
CA LEU A 346 -13.19 19.29 3.75
C LEU A 346 -13.38 20.79 3.92
#